data_AF-A0A7X7B7Z2-F1
#
_entry.id   AF-A0A7X7B7Z2-F1
#
_cell.length_a   1.000
_cell.length_b   1.000
_cell.length_c   1.000
_cell.angle_alpha   90.00
_cell.angle_beta   90.00
_cell.angle_gamma   90.00
#
_symmetry.space_group_name_H-M   'P 1'
#
loop_
_entity.id
_entity.type
_entity.pdbx_description
1 polymer ?
#
loop_
_entity_poly.entity_id
_entity_poly.type
_entity_poly.pdbx_seq_one_letter_code
_entity_poly.pdbx_strand_id
1 'polypeptide(L)' 'MLVSYAYYPGCTLHSSARDYDQSLKAICSLLGIQLEEIDDWNCCGATAAPSVDPDLALTLVLRNLARAEK' A
#
# COMPACT_ATOMS: atom_id res chain seq x y z
N MET A 1 -4.52 -23.77 -2.26
CA MET A 1 -3.76 -22.90 -3.19
C MET A 1 -3.53 -21.62 -2.45
N LEU A 2 -2.28 -21.25 -2.19
CA LEU A 2 -1.95 -19.95 -1.57
C LEU A 2 -1.94 -18.89 -2.68
N VAL A 3 -2.61 -17.77 -2.46
CA VAL A 3 -2.61 -16.62 -3.38
C VAL A 3 -1.74 -15.53 -2.77
N SER A 4 -0.84 -14.93 -3.54
CA SER A 4 0.00 -13.81 -3.09
C SER A 4 -0.44 -12.50 -3.74
N TYR A 5 -0.42 -11.41 -2.96
CA TYR A 5 -0.71 -10.06 -3.41
C TYR A 5 0.41 -9.11 -3.01
N ALA A 6 0.77 -8.20 -3.92
CA ALA A 6 1.53 -7.01 -3.59
C ALA A 6 0.71 -6.13 -2.62
N TYR A 7 1.30 -5.83 -1.47
CA TYR A 7 0.64 -5.16 -0.36
C TYR A 7 1.16 -3.74 -0.20
N TYR A 8 0.25 -2.77 -0.30
CA TYR A 8 0.51 -1.36 -0.05
C TYR A 8 -0.21 -0.93 1.23
N PRO A 9 0.48 -0.82 2.39
CA PRO A 9 -0.14 -0.39 3.64
C PRO A 9 -0.39 1.14 3.64
N GLY A 10 0.40 1.89 2.90
CA GLY A 10 0.40 3.35 2.98
C GLY A 10 0.85 3.86 4.36
N CYS A 11 0.88 5.18 4.52
CA CYS A 11 1.41 5.80 5.74
C CYS A 11 0.50 5.58 6.97
N THR A 12 -0.81 5.49 6.78
CA THR A 12 -1.79 5.39 7.88
C THR A 12 -1.71 4.05 8.60
N LEU A 13 -1.67 2.93 7.88
CA LEU A 13 -1.58 1.59 8.49
C LEU A 13 -0.23 1.37 9.19
N HIS A 14 0.82 2.08 8.77
CA HIS A 14 2.10 2.10 9.47
C HIS A 14 2.13 3.00 10.72
N SER A 15 1.12 3.85 10.92
CA SER A 15 1.12 4.87 11.98
C SER A 15 -0.13 4.83 12.86
N SER A 16 -1.17 5.59 12.51
CA SER A 16 -2.35 5.79 13.34
C SER A 16 -3.36 4.64 13.29
N ALA A 17 -3.27 3.73 12.30
CA ALA A 17 -4.16 2.59 12.13
C ALA A 17 -3.41 1.24 12.11
N ARG A 18 -2.43 1.07 13.00
CA ARG A 18 -1.59 -0.15 13.09
C ARG A 18 -2.38 -1.41 13.44
N ASP A 19 -3.47 -1.25 14.19
CA ASP A 19 -4.43 -2.30 14.51
C ASP A 19 -5.14 -2.86 13.26
N TYR A 20 -5.42 -2.00 12.27
CA TYR A 20 -5.95 -2.42 10.97
C TYR A 20 -4.92 -3.23 10.17
N ASP A 21 -3.64 -2.83 10.15
CA ASP A 21 -2.57 -3.61 9.50
C ASP A 21 -2.45 -5.02 10.11
N GLN A 22 -2.44 -5.09 11.44
CA GLN A 22 -2.31 -6.34 12.18
C GLN A 22 -3.51 -7.27 11.95
N SER A 23 -4.73 -6.75 12.04
CA SER A 23 -5.94 -7.54 11.83
C SER A 23 -6.07 -8.03 10.38
N LEU A 24 -5.71 -7.20 9.40
CA LEU A 24 -5.68 -7.58 7.98
C LEU A 24 -4.70 -8.74 7.75
N LYS A 25 -3.44 -8.61 8.21
CA LYS A 25 -2.41 -9.65 8.06
C LYS A 25 -2.83 -10.96 8.74
N ALA A 26 -3.44 -10.90 9.93
CA ALA A 26 -3.92 -12.07 10.65
C ALA A 26 -5.02 -12.82 9.87
N ILE A 27 -6.03 -12.11 9.36
CA ILE A 27 -7.11 -12.71 8.58
C ILE A 27 -6.61 -13.26 7.24
N CYS A 28 -5.77 -12.52 6.53
CA CYS A 28 -5.17 -13.00 5.27
C CYS A 28 -4.39 -14.30 5.47
N SER A 29 -3.60 -14.41 6.54
CA SER A 29 -2.87 -15.64 6.87
C SER A 29 -3.82 -16.83 7.08
N LEU A 30 -4.96 -16.64 7.75
CA LEU A 30 -5.96 -17.70 7.97
C LEU A 30 -6.66 -18.13 6.68
N LEU A 31 -6.82 -17.20 5.74
CA LEU A 31 -7.44 -17.45 4.43
C LEU A 31 -6.47 -18.02 3.39
N GLY A 32 -5.19 -18.21 3.75
CA GLY A 32 -4.17 -18.63 2.79
C GLY A 32 -3.84 -17.55 1.76
N ILE A 33 -3.92 -16.28 2.18
CA ILE A 33 -3.52 -15.11 1.39
C ILE A 33 -2.19 -14.59 1.95
N GLN A 34 -1.17 -14.54 1.11
CA GLN A 34 0.11 -13.94 1.43
C GLN A 34 0.10 -12.47 1.00
N LEU A 35 0.51 -11.59 1.92
CA LEU A 35 0.67 -10.16 1.67
C LEU A 35 2.15 -9.84 1.62
N GLU A 36 2.65 -9.50 0.44
CA GLU A 36 4.05 -9.12 0.22
C GLU A 36 4.14 -7.61 0.09
N GLU A 37 4.68 -6.96 1.11
CA GLU A 37 4.79 -5.50 1.10
C GLU A 37 5.68 -5.03 -0.06
N ILE A 38 5.19 -4.04 -0.81
CA ILE A 38 5.91 -3.48 -1.97
C ILE A 38 7.22 -2.84 -1.49
N ASP A 39 8.36 -3.28 -1.99
CA ASP A 39 9.64 -2.67 -1.61
C ASP A 39 9.73 -1.22 -2.07
N ASP A 40 10.26 -0.36 -1.19
CA ASP A 40 10.50 1.07 -1.46
C ASP A 40 9.24 1.81 -1.98
N TRP A 41 8.05 1.52 -1.43
CA TRP A 41 6.84 2.30 -1.71
C TRP A 41 6.92 3.71 -1.08
N ASN A 42 6.21 4.69 -1.65
CA ASN A 42 6.10 6.06 -1.13
C ASN A 42 4.65 6.45 -0.79
N CYS A 43 4.48 7.50 0.01
CA CYS A 43 3.15 8.06 0.26
C CYS A 43 2.42 8.37 -1.06
N CYS A 44 1.17 7.94 -1.19
CA CYS A 44 0.34 8.16 -2.38
C CYS A 44 -0.04 9.63 -2.59
N GLY A 45 0.12 10.49 -1.57
CA GLY A 45 -0.15 11.92 -1.68
C GLY A 45 -1.62 12.31 -1.78
N ALA A 46 -2.56 11.35 -1.66
CA ALA A 46 -3.98 11.54 -1.98
C ALA A 46 -4.65 12.78 -1.34
N THR A 47 -4.27 13.15 -0.12
CA THR A 47 -4.87 14.29 0.59
C THR A 47 -4.32 15.65 0.15
N ALA A 48 -3.01 15.74 -0.11
CA ALA A 48 -2.32 17.03 -0.27
C ALA A 48 -1.75 17.25 -1.67
N ALA A 49 -1.33 16.20 -2.38
CA ALA A 49 -0.72 16.33 -3.70
C ALA A 49 -1.66 16.95 -4.75
N PRO A 50 -2.96 16.59 -4.83
CA PRO A 50 -3.85 17.16 -5.85
C PRO A 50 -4.04 18.68 -5.77
N SER A 51 -3.94 19.28 -4.57
CA SER A 51 -4.03 20.73 -4.39
C SER A 51 -2.72 21.46 -4.65
N VAL A 52 -1.60 20.73 -4.66
CA VAL A 52 -0.26 21.27 -4.95
C VAL A 52 0.04 21.16 -6.45
N ASP A 53 -0.07 19.96 -7.01
CA ASP A 53 0.26 19.66 -8.40
C ASP A 53 -0.46 18.37 -8.85
N PRO A 54 -1.37 18.43 -9.84
CA PRO A 54 -2.06 17.26 -10.38
C PRO A 54 -1.11 16.19 -10.96
N ASP A 55 0.00 16.58 -11.59
CA ASP A 55 0.95 15.65 -12.19
C ASP A 55 1.75 14.92 -11.10
N LEU A 56 2.08 15.64 -10.01
CA LEU A 56 2.68 15.02 -8.82
C LEU A 56 1.74 13.99 -8.19
N ALA A 57 0.45 14.32 -8.05
CA ALA A 57 -0.54 13.42 -7.48
C ALA A 57 -0.62 12.09 -8.26
N LEU A 58 -0.58 12.16 -9.59
CA LEU A 58 -0.53 10.97 -10.45
C LEU A 58 0.81 10.23 -10.33
N THR A 59 1.92 10.95 -10.38
CA THR A 59 3.27 10.36 -10.38
C THR A 59 3.57 9.59 -9.09
N LEU A 60 3.13 10.09 -7.93
CA LEU A 60 3.30 9.41 -6.64
C LEU A 60 2.59 8.05 -6.59
N VAL A 61 1.40 7.95 -7.18
CA VAL A 61 0.63 6.69 -7.25
C VAL A 61 1.24 5.75 -8.28
N LEU A 62 1.60 6.27 -9.47
CA LEU A 62 2.21 5.50 -10.54
C LEU A 62 3.54 4.86 -10.11
N ARG A 63 4.35 5.54 -9.31
CA ARG A 63 5.59 4.97 -8.76
C ARG A 63 5.32 3.71 -7.95
N ASN A 64 4.29 3.69 -7.10
CA ASN A 64 3.94 2.50 -6.32
C ASN A 64 3.41 1.36 -7.22
N LEU A 65 2.61 1.68 -8.24
CA LEU A 65 2.13 0.68 -9.19
C LEU A 65 3.28 0.06 -10.00
N ALA A 66 4.23 0.87 -10.47
CA ALA A 66 5.42 0.39 -11.16
C ALA A 66 6.36 -0.45 -10.26
N ARG A 67 6.27 -0.30 -8.94
CA ARG A 67 6.96 -1.17 -7.97
C ARG A 67 6.22 -2.48 -7.74
N ALA A 68 4.89 -2.44 -7.71
CA ALA A 68 4.04 -3.61 -7.54
C ALA A 68 3.99 -4.54 -8.78
N GLU A 69 4.29 -4.01 -9.97
CA GLU A 69 4.33 -4.80 -11.22
C GLU A 69 5.56 -5.73 -11.32
N LYS A 70 6.61 -5.45 -10.55
CA LYS A 70 7.85 -6.23 -10.55
C LYS A 70 7.70 -7.56 -9.85
#